data_AF-A0AA36LPU1-F1
#
_entry.id   AF-A0AA36LPU1-F1
#
_cell.length_a   1.000
_cell.length_b   1.000
_cell.length_c   1.000
_cell.angle_alpha   90.00
_cell.angle_beta   90.00
_cell.angle_gamma   90.00
#
_symmetry.space_group_name_H-M   'P 1'
#
loop_
_entity.id
_entity.type
_entity.pdbx_description
1 polymer ?
#
loop_
_entity_poly.entity_id
_entity_poly.type
_entity_poly.pdbx_seq_one_letter_code
_entity_poly.pdbx_strand_id
1 'polypeptide(L)'
;MQKIGDIPNTRADSNGEFTDGNVAGGVPPTILPAEWFNTIQRELMSILTAAEIEADSDTFNQVLLSIQKLIGEEIPDIKDASLTQKGVVQLSNATNSTSEILAATPKAVRAVDVAALKIANNLSEINAVGAIAIAQTLTNLGLSDVAHLPQLTGIVGTARNAKMSIPAASVAATFTADELIVQAALGGRQYKLASFNKTINLATTGAGGMDTGAVPANGFVALYAIYNPTTQVSALLAVNATSVLVPEVYSGANMPSGYTASALVSIWKTASSQLVIGYQMDRKITLTSAIAINGNTQQAAYTAIPLTPTVPVNAKTVSGTRGVASTTAGAAIKNYVASSASGLSEQPMSGGTAAANLDMHTAFLDLPIITPQTIYFLATASAGTMTMSVVISSYTF
;
A
#
# COMPACT_ATOMS: atom_id res chain seq x y z
N MET A 1 43.56 -34.93 70.79
CA MET A 1 43.59 -35.01 72.27
C MET A 1 43.52 -36.46 72.75
N GLN A 2 44.44 -36.88 73.63
CA GLN A 2 44.43 -38.19 74.29
C GLN A 2 43.29 -38.28 75.33
N LYS A 3 42.65 -39.45 75.48
CA LYS A 3 41.67 -39.66 76.55
C LYS A 3 42.38 -39.99 77.87
N ILE A 4 41.68 -39.80 79.00
CA ILE A 4 42.23 -40.17 80.31
C ILE A 4 42.46 -41.69 80.43
N GLY A 5 41.61 -42.50 79.80
CA GLY A 5 41.77 -43.96 79.73
C GLY A 5 42.96 -44.46 78.89
N ASP A 6 43.56 -43.62 78.05
CA ASP A 6 44.74 -43.97 77.26
C ASP A 6 46.05 -43.86 78.07
N ILE A 7 46.00 -43.24 79.25
CA ILE A 7 47.16 -43.02 80.12
C ILE A 7 47.30 -44.20 81.09
N PRO A 8 48.50 -44.81 81.26
CA PRO A 8 48.67 -45.96 82.14
C PRO A 8 48.25 -45.71 83.60
N ASN A 9 47.66 -46.72 84.24
CA ASN A 9 47.22 -46.69 85.64
C ASN A 9 46.14 -45.64 85.98
N THR A 10 45.43 -45.12 84.98
CA THR A 10 44.25 -44.29 85.22
C THR A 10 43.04 -45.16 85.50
N ARG A 11 42.27 -44.78 86.53
CA ARG A 11 41.04 -45.47 86.92
C ARG A 11 39.86 -44.86 86.14
N ALA A 12 39.96 -44.89 84.81
CA ALA A 12 38.92 -44.40 83.90
C ALA A 12 37.74 -45.38 83.83
N ASP A 13 36.58 -44.89 83.39
CA ASP A 13 35.43 -45.76 83.15
C ASP A 13 35.58 -46.57 81.84
N SER A 14 34.53 -47.34 81.49
CA SER A 14 34.53 -48.17 80.27
C SER A 14 34.59 -47.37 78.96
N ASN A 15 34.37 -46.05 78.99
CA ASN A 15 34.43 -45.15 77.84
C ASN A 15 35.77 -44.39 77.74
N GLY A 16 36.67 -44.62 78.70
CA GLY A 16 37.95 -43.94 78.83
C GLY A 16 37.82 -42.52 79.38
N GLU A 17 36.78 -42.24 80.17
CA GLU A 17 36.44 -40.95 80.76
C GLU A 17 36.70 -40.90 82.27
N PHE A 18 36.62 -39.70 82.84
CA PHE A 18 36.73 -39.51 84.29
C PHE A 18 35.50 -40.06 85.01
N THR A 19 35.74 -40.70 86.15
CA THR A 19 34.71 -41.17 87.06
C THR A 19 35.06 -40.79 88.50
N ASP A 20 34.06 -40.40 89.28
CA ASP A 20 34.19 -40.17 90.72
C ASP A 20 34.38 -41.48 91.52
N GLY A 21 34.27 -42.63 90.85
CA GLY A 21 34.29 -43.95 91.48
C GLY A 21 33.12 -44.15 92.45
N ASN A 22 33.23 -45.18 93.28
CA ASN A 22 32.35 -45.45 94.41
C ASN A 22 33.19 -46.05 95.55
N VAL A 23 33.72 -45.18 96.42
CA VAL A 23 34.59 -45.57 97.55
C VAL A 23 33.91 -46.57 98.49
N ALA A 24 32.59 -46.48 98.70
CA ALA A 24 31.84 -47.43 99.51
C ALA A 24 31.67 -48.80 98.81
N GLY A 25 31.67 -48.81 97.48
CA GLY A 25 31.61 -50.02 96.63
C GLY A 25 32.97 -50.57 96.22
N GLY A 26 34.08 -50.04 96.73
CA GLY A 26 35.44 -50.50 96.41
C GLY A 26 35.95 -50.08 95.03
N VAL A 27 35.24 -49.21 94.30
CA VAL A 27 35.70 -48.66 93.01
C VAL A 27 36.34 -47.31 93.29
N PRO A 28 37.66 -47.15 93.13
CA PRO A 28 38.30 -45.87 93.38
C PRO A 28 38.03 -44.82 92.28
N PRO A 29 38.03 -43.51 92.60
CA PRO A 29 37.93 -42.43 91.61
C PRO A 29 39.09 -42.43 90.61
N THR A 30 38.86 -41.81 89.45
CA THR A 30 39.89 -41.53 88.46
C THR A 30 40.98 -40.66 89.06
N ILE A 31 42.21 -41.16 88.98
CA ILE A 31 43.40 -40.37 89.31
C ILE A 31 43.50 -39.26 88.27
N LEU A 32 43.86 -38.05 88.68
CA LEU A 32 44.11 -36.93 87.79
C LEU A 32 45.62 -36.83 87.49
N PRO A 33 46.16 -37.58 86.52
CA PRO A 33 47.59 -37.57 86.21
C PRO A 33 47.97 -36.28 85.49
N ALA A 34 49.20 -35.82 85.76
CA ALA A 34 49.80 -34.69 85.07
C ALA A 34 49.82 -34.87 83.54
N GLU A 35 49.96 -36.11 83.06
CA GLU A 35 50.01 -36.42 81.63
C GLU A 35 48.76 -35.98 80.87
N TRP A 36 47.57 -36.08 81.49
CA TRP A 36 46.33 -35.64 80.86
C TRP A 36 46.20 -34.12 80.85
N PHE A 37 46.49 -33.45 81.97
CA PHE A 37 46.48 -31.98 82.03
C PHE A 37 47.50 -31.37 81.06
N ASN A 38 48.69 -31.98 80.95
CA ASN A 38 49.69 -31.58 79.97
C ASN A 38 49.21 -31.78 78.52
N THR A 39 48.33 -32.75 78.25
CA THR A 39 47.73 -32.93 76.93
C THR A 39 46.78 -31.79 76.58
N ILE A 40 45.89 -31.39 77.49
CA ILE A 40 45.04 -30.21 77.28
C ILE A 40 45.90 -28.97 77.12
N GLN A 41 46.89 -28.77 77.99
CA GLN A 41 47.80 -27.65 77.89
C GLN A 41 48.48 -27.62 76.52
N ARG A 42 49.01 -28.74 76.02
CA ARG A 42 49.62 -28.80 74.67
C ARG A 42 48.65 -28.48 73.54
N GLU A 43 47.39 -28.94 73.61
CA GLU A 43 46.39 -28.65 72.58
C GLU A 43 46.02 -27.15 72.57
N LEU A 44 45.80 -26.56 73.74
CA LEU A 44 45.56 -25.12 73.85
C LEU A 44 46.79 -24.31 73.39
N MET A 45 47.99 -24.73 73.79
CA MET A 45 49.25 -24.14 73.34
C MET A 45 49.47 -24.31 71.83
N SER A 46 48.96 -25.38 71.22
CA SER A 46 49.03 -25.60 69.77
C SER A 46 48.16 -24.59 69.02
N ILE A 47 47.01 -24.21 69.58
CA ILE A 47 46.16 -23.13 69.04
C ILE A 47 46.90 -21.78 69.10
N LEU A 48 47.54 -21.47 70.24
CA LEU A 48 48.37 -20.27 70.38
C LEU A 48 49.53 -20.27 69.38
N THR A 49 50.23 -21.40 69.26
CA THR A 49 51.36 -21.56 68.34
C THR A 49 50.92 -21.39 66.90
N ALA A 50 49.79 -21.97 66.50
CA ALA A 50 49.23 -21.82 65.15
C ALA A 50 48.85 -20.37 64.83
N ALA A 51 48.36 -19.63 65.83
CA ALA A 51 48.08 -18.20 65.71
C ALA A 51 49.33 -17.32 65.90
N GLU A 52 50.53 -17.90 66.08
CA GLU A 52 51.77 -17.17 66.39
C GLU A 52 51.63 -16.22 67.60
N ILE A 53 50.90 -16.65 68.63
CA ILE A 53 50.77 -15.94 69.90
C ILE A 53 51.70 -16.61 70.92
N GLU A 54 52.66 -15.84 71.44
CA GLU A 54 53.51 -16.30 72.53
C GLU A 54 52.69 -16.46 73.81
N ALA A 55 52.94 -17.57 74.51
CA ALA A 55 52.22 -17.86 75.74
C ALA A 55 52.68 -16.96 76.90
N ASP A 56 51.72 -16.30 77.52
CA ASP A 56 51.93 -15.41 78.66
C ASP A 56 51.19 -15.95 79.91
N SER A 57 51.89 -16.10 81.02
CA SER A 57 51.30 -16.57 82.29
C SER A 57 50.36 -15.55 82.92
N ASP A 58 50.45 -14.28 82.56
CA ASP A 58 49.65 -13.18 83.12
C ASP A 58 48.36 -12.93 82.31
N THR A 59 48.15 -13.65 81.21
CA THR A 59 47.04 -13.41 80.26
C THR A 59 46.10 -14.64 80.11
N PHE A 60 44.80 -14.47 80.35
CA PHE A 60 43.81 -15.57 80.37
C PHE A 60 42.83 -15.62 79.18
N ASN A 61 43.08 -14.88 78.08
CA ASN A 61 42.22 -14.85 76.88
C ASN A 61 42.95 -15.26 75.58
N GLN A 62 44.16 -15.83 75.68
CA GLN A 62 45.04 -16.08 74.54
C GLN A 62 44.43 -17.05 73.51
N VAL A 63 43.62 -18.02 73.95
CA VAL A 63 42.90 -18.95 73.05
C VAL A 63 41.85 -18.20 72.22
N LEU A 64 41.12 -17.26 72.83
CA LEU A 64 40.16 -16.42 72.10
C LEU A 64 40.86 -15.53 71.07
N LEU A 65 41.95 -14.88 71.48
CA LEU A 65 42.77 -14.05 70.58
C LEU A 65 43.33 -14.87 69.41
N SER A 66 43.75 -16.11 69.68
CA SER A 66 44.26 -17.03 68.66
C SER A 66 43.18 -17.36 67.63
N ILE A 67 41.97 -17.68 68.08
CA ILE A 67 40.84 -17.98 67.18
C ILE A 67 40.46 -16.74 66.35
N GLN A 68 40.39 -15.57 66.97
CA GLN A 68 40.08 -14.33 66.26
C GLN A 68 41.13 -13.99 65.20
N LYS A 69 42.42 -14.17 65.53
CA LYS A 69 43.52 -13.96 64.60
C LYS A 69 43.46 -14.94 63.43
N LEU A 70 43.34 -16.24 63.71
CA LEU A 70 43.25 -17.27 62.68
C LEU A 70 42.06 -17.04 61.73
N ILE A 71 40.87 -16.70 62.25
CA ILE A 71 39.70 -16.40 61.41
C ILE A 71 39.90 -15.12 60.59
N GLY A 72 40.51 -14.08 61.19
CA GLY A 72 40.75 -12.80 60.52
C GLY A 72 41.82 -12.85 59.44
N GLU A 73 42.87 -13.66 59.64
CA GLU A 73 43.99 -13.79 58.70
C GLU A 73 43.70 -14.82 57.59
N GLU A 74 42.90 -15.87 57.85
CA GLU A 74 42.62 -16.92 56.87
C GLU A 74 41.43 -16.63 55.93
N ILE A 75 40.62 -15.59 56.18
CA ILE A 75 39.56 -15.14 55.26
C ILE A 75 40.13 -14.03 54.36
N PRO A 76 40.40 -14.28 53.05
CA PRO A 76 40.88 -13.24 52.15
C PRO A 76 39.84 -12.13 52.02
N ASP A 77 40.31 -10.88 51.94
CA ASP A 77 39.46 -9.72 51.64
C ASP A 77 38.61 -9.97 50.38
N ILE A 78 37.29 -9.91 50.52
CA ILE A 78 36.34 -10.14 49.42
C ILE A 78 36.29 -8.87 48.59
N LYS A 79 37.01 -8.88 47.46
CA LYS A 79 37.06 -7.72 46.55
C LYS A 79 35.88 -7.73 45.57
N ASP A 80 35.55 -6.54 45.07
CA ASP A 80 34.64 -6.41 43.93
C ASP A 80 35.25 -7.05 42.69
N ALA A 81 34.41 -7.67 41.86
CA ALA A 81 34.90 -8.23 40.60
C ALA A 81 35.26 -7.11 39.61
N SER A 82 36.29 -7.35 38.82
CA SER A 82 36.67 -6.52 37.69
C SER A 82 36.98 -7.40 36.48
N LEU A 83 37.35 -6.77 35.36
CA LEU A 83 37.76 -7.51 34.16
C LEU A 83 39.04 -8.36 34.37
N THR A 84 39.83 -8.04 35.40
CA THR A 84 41.12 -8.70 35.67
C THR A 84 41.17 -9.37 37.05
N GLN A 85 40.19 -9.13 37.91
CA GLN A 85 40.11 -9.68 39.26
C GLN A 85 38.77 -10.39 39.49
N LYS A 86 38.84 -11.64 39.97
CA LYS A 86 37.66 -12.33 40.48
C LYS A 86 37.18 -11.67 41.78
N GLY A 87 35.87 -11.53 41.93
CA GLY A 87 35.26 -10.89 43.09
C GLY A 87 33.73 -11.05 43.11
N VAL A 88 33.05 -10.28 43.95
CA VAL A 88 31.58 -10.24 44.02
C VAL A 88 31.02 -9.08 43.20
N VAL A 89 29.81 -9.25 42.66
CA VAL A 89 29.07 -8.19 41.94
C VAL A 89 27.58 -8.27 42.25
N GLN A 90 26.90 -7.13 42.25
CA GLN A 90 25.44 -7.09 42.29
C GLN A 90 24.87 -7.14 40.88
N LEU A 91 23.84 -7.96 40.68
CA LEU A 91 23.23 -8.18 39.37
C LEU A 91 22.09 -7.18 39.11
N SER A 92 21.95 -6.74 37.85
CA SER A 92 20.88 -5.87 37.38
C SER A 92 20.17 -6.44 36.16
N ASN A 93 18.83 -6.34 36.16
CA ASN A 93 17.97 -6.70 35.03
C ASN A 93 17.67 -5.50 34.10
N ALA A 94 18.22 -4.32 34.36
CA ALA A 94 17.98 -3.15 33.51
C ALA A 94 18.64 -3.33 32.13
N THR A 95 17.91 -3.00 31.07
CA THR A 95 18.36 -3.12 29.66
C THR A 95 19.00 -1.85 29.12
N ASN A 96 19.02 -0.78 29.91
CA ASN A 96 19.57 0.54 29.60
C ASN A 96 20.36 1.12 30.79
N SER A 97 20.96 0.26 31.61
CA SER A 97 21.72 0.71 32.78
C SER A 97 22.98 1.47 32.36
N THR A 98 23.24 2.60 33.01
CA THR A 98 24.51 3.33 32.93
C THR A 98 25.44 3.00 34.11
N SER A 99 25.13 1.96 34.89
CA SER A 99 25.93 1.58 36.06
C SER A 99 27.20 0.85 35.65
N GLU A 100 28.32 1.26 36.23
CA GLU A 100 29.63 0.61 36.03
C GLU A 100 29.96 -0.41 37.14
N ILE A 101 29.11 -0.51 38.17
CA ILE A 101 29.31 -1.40 39.34
C ILE A 101 28.35 -2.60 39.37
N LEU A 102 27.33 -2.61 38.52
CA LEU A 102 26.35 -3.69 38.43
C LEU A 102 26.60 -4.54 37.19
N ALA A 103 26.54 -5.86 37.33
CA ALA A 103 26.65 -6.78 36.21
C ALA A 103 25.26 -7.07 35.60
N ALA A 104 25.20 -7.16 34.27
CA ALA A 104 23.97 -7.51 33.56
C ALA A 104 23.60 -8.99 33.76
N THR A 105 22.30 -9.28 33.90
CA THR A 105 21.80 -10.66 33.90
C THR A 105 21.62 -11.21 32.47
N PRO A 106 21.62 -12.55 32.28
CA PRO A 106 21.22 -13.15 31.00
C PRO A 106 19.83 -12.71 30.51
N LYS A 107 18.93 -12.37 31.44
CA LYS A 107 17.60 -11.83 31.09
C LYS A 107 17.71 -10.44 30.45
N ALA A 108 18.51 -9.55 31.03
CA ALA A 108 18.74 -8.22 30.46
C ALA A 108 19.38 -8.31 29.07
N VAL A 109 20.39 -9.17 28.91
CA VAL A 109 21.08 -9.39 27.62
C VAL A 109 20.10 -9.91 26.57
N ARG A 110 19.27 -10.91 26.90
CA ARG A 110 18.26 -11.44 25.98
C ARG A 110 17.21 -10.39 25.58
N ALA A 111 16.79 -9.55 26.52
CA ALA A 111 15.81 -8.51 26.23
C ALA A 111 16.37 -7.45 25.26
N VAL A 112 17.66 -7.12 25.37
CA VAL A 112 18.35 -6.26 24.39
C VAL A 112 18.47 -6.94 23.03
N ASP A 113 18.82 -8.23 22.98
CA ASP A 113 18.91 -9.02 21.73
C ASP A 113 17.57 -9.07 20.97
N VAL A 114 16.45 -9.21 21.69
CA VAL A 114 15.11 -9.19 21.08
C VAL A 114 14.70 -7.78 20.63
N ALA A 115 15.10 -6.74 21.36
CA ALA A 115 14.77 -5.34 21.03
C ALA A 115 15.65 -4.76 19.91
N ALA A 116 16.86 -5.28 19.75
CA ALA A 116 17.72 -4.96 18.63
C ALA A 116 17.11 -5.55 17.36
N LEU A 117 16.32 -4.74 16.66
CA LEU A 117 15.78 -5.01 15.32
C LEU A 117 16.89 -5.61 14.46
N LYS A 118 16.71 -6.88 14.06
CA LYS A 118 17.76 -7.65 13.41
C LYS A 118 18.07 -7.04 12.06
N ILE A 119 19.22 -6.38 11.97
CA ILE A 119 19.89 -6.02 10.72
C ILE A 119 20.06 -7.27 9.83
N ALA A 120 20.13 -8.47 10.43
CA ALA A 120 20.28 -9.75 9.71
C ALA A 120 19.10 -10.13 8.80
N ASN A 121 17.90 -9.61 9.06
CA ASN A 121 16.66 -10.06 8.41
C ASN A 121 16.17 -9.15 7.28
N ASN A 122 16.96 -8.17 6.84
CA ASN A 122 16.61 -7.21 5.78
C ASN A 122 15.18 -6.65 5.90
N LEU A 123 14.77 -6.28 7.12
CA LEU A 123 13.44 -5.73 7.43
C LEU A 123 12.25 -6.70 7.24
N SER A 124 12.46 -8.02 7.07
CA SER A 124 11.36 -9.00 6.94
C SER A 124 10.42 -9.05 8.14
N GLU A 125 10.90 -8.66 9.33
CA GLU A 125 10.09 -8.50 10.55
C GLU A 125 9.01 -7.43 10.36
N ILE A 126 9.30 -6.33 9.67
CA ILE A 126 8.34 -5.26 9.37
C ILE A 126 7.28 -5.77 8.40
N ASN A 127 7.68 -6.59 7.43
CA ASN A 127 6.75 -7.25 6.51
C ASN A 127 5.80 -8.21 7.24
N ALA A 128 6.31 -8.96 8.23
CA ALA A 128 5.48 -9.86 9.05
C ALA A 128 4.49 -9.11 9.94
N VAL A 129 4.82 -7.89 10.40
CA VAL A 129 3.89 -7.01 11.14
C VAL A 129 2.78 -6.47 10.24
N GLY A 130 3.04 -6.34 8.94
CA GLY A 130 2.03 -6.04 7.92
C GLY A 130 2.05 -4.60 7.39
N ALA A 131 1.07 -4.27 6.55
CA ALA A 131 1.08 -3.07 5.71
C ALA A 131 1.20 -1.73 6.47
N ILE A 132 0.64 -1.65 7.69
CA ILE A 132 0.71 -0.44 8.52
C ILE A 132 2.16 -0.16 8.97
N ALA A 133 2.89 -1.20 9.39
CA ALA A 133 4.28 -1.05 9.80
C ALA A 133 5.18 -0.69 8.62
N ILE A 134 4.95 -1.30 7.44
CA ILE A 134 5.66 -0.94 6.21
C ILE A 134 5.47 0.54 5.87
N ALA A 135 4.23 1.04 5.89
CA ALA A 135 3.92 2.44 5.60
C ALA A 135 4.61 3.39 6.59
N GLN A 136 4.59 3.08 7.88
CA GLN A 136 5.27 3.89 8.89
C GLN A 136 6.79 3.90 8.70
N THR A 137 7.41 2.76 8.35
CA THR A 137 8.84 2.68 8.07
C THR A 137 9.23 3.53 6.86
N LEU A 138 8.45 3.48 5.78
CA LEU A 138 8.70 4.31 4.60
C LEU A 138 8.59 5.80 4.93
N THR A 139 7.60 6.19 5.74
CA THR A 139 7.47 7.57 6.26
C THR A 139 8.70 7.98 7.08
N ASN A 140 9.14 7.15 8.02
CA ASN A 140 10.30 7.45 8.88
C ASN A 140 11.60 7.59 8.09
N LEU A 141 11.74 6.88 6.97
CA LEU A 141 12.90 6.94 6.09
C LEU A 141 12.81 8.08 5.04
N GLY A 142 11.75 8.87 5.02
CA GLY A 142 11.51 9.87 3.98
C GLY A 142 11.26 9.27 2.58
N LEU A 143 10.91 7.98 2.53
CA LEU A 143 10.63 7.21 1.32
C LEU A 143 9.11 6.99 1.15
N SER A 144 8.28 7.86 1.75
CA SER A 144 6.81 7.80 1.63
C SER A 144 6.38 7.76 0.16
N ASP A 145 7.10 8.48 -0.70
CA ASP A 145 6.85 8.56 -2.13
C ASP A 145 7.28 7.30 -2.89
N VAL A 146 8.15 6.46 -2.30
CA VAL A 146 8.59 5.19 -2.92
C VAL A 146 7.54 4.08 -2.78
N ALA A 147 6.67 4.15 -1.75
CA ALA A 147 5.42 3.38 -1.73
C ALA A 147 4.51 3.73 -2.93
N HIS A 148 4.72 4.93 -3.47
CA HIS A 148 4.03 5.53 -4.59
C HIS A 148 4.91 5.54 -5.86
N LEU A 149 6.08 4.89 -5.93
CA LEU A 149 6.88 4.88 -7.17
C LEU A 149 6.25 4.16 -8.39
N PRO A 150 5.25 3.26 -8.28
CA PRO A 150 4.42 2.93 -9.43
C PRO A 150 3.46 4.06 -9.87
N GLN A 151 3.49 5.25 -9.26
CA GLN A 151 2.50 6.33 -9.37
C GLN A 151 2.94 7.53 -10.23
N LEU A 152 3.95 7.37 -11.09
CA LEU A 152 4.10 8.24 -12.28
C LEU A 152 3.52 7.51 -13.49
N THR A 153 2.20 7.31 -13.46
CA THR A 153 1.46 6.90 -14.64
C THR A 153 0.76 8.13 -15.22
N GLY A 154 0.43 8.11 -16.51
CA GLY A 154 -0.12 9.28 -17.19
C GLY A 154 -1.48 9.76 -16.64
N ILE A 155 -2.16 10.59 -17.40
CA ILE A 155 -3.53 11.00 -17.07
C ILE A 155 -4.46 9.78 -17.19
N VAL A 156 -5.45 9.64 -16.31
CA VAL A 156 -6.47 8.57 -16.39
C VAL A 156 -7.07 8.47 -17.79
N GLY A 157 -7.30 7.25 -18.26
CA GLY A 157 -7.84 7.00 -19.59
C GLY A 157 -6.84 7.19 -20.73
N THR A 158 -5.62 7.66 -20.45
CA THR A 158 -4.53 7.62 -21.44
C THR A 158 -4.21 6.17 -21.76
N ALA A 159 -4.18 5.86 -23.05
CA ALA A 159 -3.91 4.54 -23.57
C ALA A 159 -2.95 4.60 -24.75
N ARG A 160 -2.23 3.50 -24.99
CA ARG A 160 -1.41 3.30 -26.19
C ARG A 160 -2.11 2.35 -27.14
N ASN A 161 -2.31 2.78 -28.39
CA ASN A 161 -2.96 1.99 -29.45
C ASN A 161 -4.37 1.51 -29.04
N ALA A 162 -5.16 2.38 -28.41
CA ALA A 162 -6.50 2.04 -27.99
C ALA A 162 -7.41 1.89 -29.22
N LYS A 163 -8.16 0.79 -29.30
CA LYS A 163 -9.05 0.51 -30.42
C LYS A 163 -10.20 -0.40 -30.06
N MET A 164 -11.30 -0.24 -30.79
CA MET A 164 -12.46 -1.11 -30.77
C MET A 164 -13.13 -1.04 -32.15
N SER A 165 -13.53 -2.19 -32.71
CA SER A 165 -14.14 -2.25 -34.04
C SER A 165 -15.44 -3.05 -33.98
N ILE A 166 -16.49 -2.51 -34.59
CA ILE A 166 -17.82 -3.11 -34.69
C ILE A 166 -18.18 -3.16 -36.18
N PRO A 167 -17.89 -4.28 -36.88
CA PRO A 167 -18.16 -4.39 -38.32
C PRO A 167 -19.64 -4.63 -38.63
N ALA A 168 -20.41 -5.14 -37.67
CA ALA A 168 -21.84 -5.37 -37.75
C ALA A 168 -22.47 -5.05 -36.39
N ALA A 169 -23.72 -4.60 -36.37
CA ALA A 169 -24.42 -4.28 -35.13
C ALA A 169 -24.40 -5.47 -34.17
N SER A 170 -24.00 -5.23 -32.92
CA SER A 170 -23.68 -6.31 -31.97
C SER A 170 -23.95 -5.88 -30.52
N VAL A 171 -24.35 -6.84 -29.68
CA VAL A 171 -24.41 -6.64 -28.22
C VAL A 171 -23.04 -6.77 -27.56
N ALA A 172 -22.03 -7.26 -28.27
CA ALA A 172 -20.70 -7.52 -27.75
C ALA A 172 -19.60 -6.85 -28.57
N ALA A 173 -18.53 -6.46 -27.90
CA ALA A 173 -17.37 -5.81 -28.49
C ALA A 173 -16.10 -6.10 -27.69
N THR A 174 -14.94 -6.02 -28.34
CA THR A 174 -13.65 -6.10 -27.64
C THR A 174 -12.91 -4.77 -27.76
N PHE A 175 -12.52 -4.21 -26.62
CA PHE A 175 -11.63 -3.07 -26.54
C PHE A 175 -10.22 -3.54 -26.22
N THR A 176 -9.25 -3.04 -26.96
CA THR A 176 -7.83 -3.37 -26.78
C THR A 176 -6.97 -2.12 -26.65
N ALA A 177 -5.93 -2.19 -25.80
CA ALA A 177 -4.86 -1.20 -25.71
C ALA A 177 -3.58 -1.89 -25.21
N ASP A 178 -2.41 -1.43 -25.67
CA ASP A 178 -1.13 -2.00 -25.23
C ASP A 178 -0.81 -1.60 -23.80
N GLU A 179 -1.14 -0.36 -23.44
CA GLU A 179 -1.04 0.19 -22.09
C GLU A 179 -2.29 1.04 -21.83
N LEU A 180 -2.81 1.02 -20.60
CA LEU A 180 -3.94 1.85 -20.18
C LEU A 180 -3.77 2.30 -18.73
N ILE A 181 -4.02 3.58 -18.46
CA ILE A 181 -3.99 4.13 -17.10
C ILE A 181 -5.40 4.15 -16.51
N VAL A 182 -5.56 3.51 -15.35
CA VAL A 182 -6.78 3.54 -14.52
C VAL A 182 -6.45 4.11 -13.14
N GLN A 183 -7.43 4.68 -12.45
CA GLN A 183 -7.22 5.24 -11.11
C GLN A 183 -8.41 5.04 -10.18
N ALA A 184 -8.14 5.06 -8.88
CA ALA A 184 -9.16 4.84 -7.86
C ALA A 184 -10.15 6.01 -7.71
N ALA A 185 -9.65 7.23 -7.84
CA ALA A 185 -10.42 8.47 -7.79
C ALA A 185 -9.64 9.56 -8.55
N LEU A 186 -10.25 10.71 -8.81
CA LEU A 186 -9.53 11.86 -9.36
C LEU A 186 -8.40 12.29 -8.40
N GLY A 187 -7.15 12.28 -8.87
CA GLY A 187 -5.97 12.51 -8.03
C GLY A 187 -5.61 11.36 -7.09
N GLY A 188 -6.32 10.24 -7.18
CA GLY A 188 -6.10 9.04 -6.37
C GLY A 188 -4.97 8.15 -6.90
N ARG A 189 -4.80 6.99 -6.26
CA ARG A 189 -3.83 5.97 -6.68
C ARG A 189 -4.12 5.52 -8.11
N GLN A 190 -3.07 5.46 -8.93
CA GLN A 190 -3.14 5.05 -10.32
C GLN A 190 -2.53 3.66 -10.53
N TYR A 191 -2.98 2.99 -11.59
CA TYR A 191 -2.52 1.69 -12.02
C TYR A 191 -2.32 1.70 -13.54
N LYS A 192 -1.18 1.21 -14.00
CA LYS A 192 -0.91 0.99 -15.42
C LYS A 192 -1.20 -0.47 -15.77
N LEU A 193 -2.20 -0.67 -16.62
CA LEU A 193 -2.57 -1.99 -17.13
C LEU A 193 -1.80 -2.22 -18.44
N ALA A 194 -1.11 -3.35 -18.56
CA ALA A 194 -0.45 -3.78 -19.79
C ALA A 194 -1.31 -4.79 -20.55
N SER A 195 -1.24 -4.77 -21.88
CA SER A 195 -1.95 -5.70 -22.78
C SER A 195 -3.45 -5.79 -22.47
N PHE A 196 -4.10 -4.65 -22.28
CA PHE A 196 -5.53 -4.61 -21.98
C PHE A 196 -6.30 -5.15 -23.19
N ASN A 197 -6.99 -6.27 -23.01
CA ASN A 197 -7.82 -6.89 -24.03
C ASN A 197 -9.04 -7.48 -23.33
N LYS A 198 -10.18 -6.78 -23.42
CA LYS A 198 -11.40 -7.15 -22.69
C LYS A 198 -12.62 -6.99 -23.57
N THR A 199 -13.51 -7.97 -23.42
CA THR A 199 -14.80 -7.99 -24.10
C THR A 199 -15.88 -7.43 -23.19
N ILE A 200 -16.77 -6.64 -23.77
CA ILE A 200 -18.04 -6.23 -23.18
C ILE A 200 -19.16 -7.01 -23.86
N ASN A 201 -20.15 -7.45 -23.09
CA ASN A 201 -21.40 -8.02 -23.57
C ASN A 201 -22.57 -7.32 -22.87
N LEU A 202 -23.24 -6.44 -23.60
CA LEU A 202 -24.33 -5.61 -23.11
C LEU A 202 -25.58 -6.40 -22.70
N ALA A 203 -25.67 -7.69 -23.01
CA ALA A 203 -26.74 -8.57 -22.54
C ALA A 203 -26.54 -9.06 -21.10
N THR A 204 -25.40 -8.77 -20.48
CA THR A 204 -25.06 -9.17 -19.11
C THR A 204 -24.94 -7.96 -18.18
N THR A 205 -25.02 -8.18 -16.86
CA THR A 205 -24.81 -7.15 -15.83
C THR A 205 -23.59 -7.50 -14.99
N GLY A 206 -22.82 -6.50 -14.58
CA GLY A 206 -21.59 -6.65 -13.80
C GLY A 206 -20.32 -6.54 -14.65
N ALA A 207 -19.22 -7.10 -14.17
CA ALA A 207 -17.94 -7.05 -14.88
C ALA A 207 -18.05 -7.75 -16.25
N GLY A 208 -17.74 -7.01 -17.32
CA GLY A 208 -17.93 -7.45 -18.70
C GLY A 208 -19.31 -7.16 -19.28
N GLY A 209 -20.19 -6.44 -18.57
CA GLY A 209 -21.54 -6.08 -19.02
C GLY A 209 -21.97 -4.68 -18.56
N MET A 210 -23.28 -4.44 -18.55
CA MET A 210 -23.90 -3.22 -18.01
C MET A 210 -23.67 -3.13 -16.50
N ASP A 211 -23.46 -1.93 -15.96
CA ASP A 211 -23.35 -1.70 -14.53
C ASP A 211 -24.69 -1.93 -13.82
N THR A 212 -25.76 -1.50 -14.46
CA THR A 212 -27.15 -1.74 -14.06
C THR A 212 -28.10 -1.50 -15.25
N GLY A 213 -29.37 -1.86 -15.07
CA GLY A 213 -30.43 -1.52 -16.01
C GLY A 213 -30.32 -2.18 -17.39
N ALA A 214 -31.18 -1.72 -18.30
CA ALA A 214 -31.24 -2.19 -19.68
C ALA A 214 -30.42 -1.29 -20.61
N VAL A 215 -29.92 -1.87 -21.69
CA VAL A 215 -29.20 -1.16 -22.75
C VAL A 215 -30.16 -0.18 -23.46
N PRO A 216 -29.78 1.09 -23.66
CA PRO A 216 -30.62 2.05 -24.37
C PRO A 216 -30.99 1.56 -25.77
N ALA A 217 -32.29 1.59 -26.11
CA ALA A 217 -32.76 1.21 -27.44
C ALA A 217 -32.22 2.15 -28.53
N ASN A 218 -32.10 3.44 -28.23
CA ASN A 218 -31.41 4.43 -29.06
C ASN A 218 -30.76 5.45 -28.12
N GLY A 219 -29.43 5.52 -28.12
CA GLY A 219 -28.71 6.34 -27.15
C GLY A 219 -27.23 6.03 -27.12
N PHE A 220 -26.61 6.09 -25.95
CA PHE A 220 -25.18 5.88 -25.78
C PHE A 220 -24.86 5.03 -24.55
N VAL A 221 -23.82 4.21 -24.68
CA VAL A 221 -23.18 3.53 -23.55
C VAL A 221 -21.75 4.02 -23.41
N ALA A 222 -21.37 4.45 -22.21
CA ALA A 222 -19.99 4.68 -21.85
C ALA A 222 -19.37 3.36 -21.39
N LEU A 223 -18.14 3.07 -21.83
CA LEU A 223 -17.37 1.91 -21.40
C LEU A 223 -16.24 2.37 -20.50
N TYR A 224 -16.17 1.79 -19.31
CA TYR A 224 -15.07 1.95 -18.38
C TYR A 224 -14.21 0.70 -18.38
N ALA A 225 -12.89 0.86 -18.46
CA ALA A 225 -11.99 -0.17 -17.97
C ALA A 225 -12.02 -0.14 -16.45
N ILE A 226 -12.20 -1.30 -15.81
CA ILE A 226 -12.20 -1.45 -14.36
C ILE A 226 -11.09 -2.40 -13.94
N TYR A 227 -10.49 -2.14 -12.77
CA TYR A 227 -9.39 -2.92 -12.23
C TYR A 227 -9.58 -3.24 -10.74
N ASN A 228 -9.35 -4.50 -10.40
CA ASN A 228 -9.29 -4.99 -9.04
C ASN A 228 -7.81 -5.09 -8.62
N PRO A 229 -7.30 -4.17 -7.78
CA PRO A 229 -5.89 -4.15 -7.41
C PRO A 229 -5.49 -5.30 -6.48
N THR A 230 -6.45 -5.95 -5.81
CA THR A 230 -6.19 -7.10 -4.93
C THR A 230 -5.95 -8.37 -5.74
N THR A 231 -6.77 -8.63 -6.75
CA THR A 231 -6.68 -9.84 -7.58
C THR A 231 -5.93 -9.63 -8.89
N GLN A 232 -5.60 -8.37 -9.22
CA GLN A 232 -4.97 -7.95 -10.47
C GLN A 232 -5.80 -8.26 -11.73
N VAL A 233 -7.11 -8.43 -11.57
CA VAL A 233 -8.03 -8.69 -12.68
C VAL A 233 -8.61 -7.38 -13.21
N SER A 234 -8.67 -7.27 -14.54
CA SER A 234 -9.35 -6.18 -15.24
C SER A 234 -10.52 -6.65 -16.09
N ALA A 235 -11.49 -5.76 -16.30
CA ALA A 235 -12.68 -5.98 -17.12
C ALA A 235 -13.17 -4.65 -17.74
N LEU A 236 -14.23 -4.72 -18.55
CA LEU A 236 -15.00 -3.54 -18.96
C LEU A 236 -16.29 -3.44 -18.14
N LEU A 237 -16.85 -2.24 -18.03
CA LEU A 237 -18.15 -1.97 -17.42
C LEU A 237 -18.88 -0.92 -18.27
N ALA A 238 -20.10 -1.22 -18.70
CA ALA A 238 -20.90 -0.32 -19.53
C ALA A 238 -21.92 0.46 -18.68
N VAL A 239 -22.14 1.73 -19.01
CA VAL A 239 -23.07 2.62 -18.29
C VAL A 239 -23.90 3.38 -19.31
N ASN A 240 -25.19 3.56 -19.06
CA ASN A 240 -26.01 4.40 -19.92
C ASN A 240 -25.54 5.87 -19.83
N ALA A 241 -25.07 6.42 -20.95
CA ALA A 241 -24.56 7.78 -21.08
C ALA A 241 -25.41 8.65 -22.03
N THR A 242 -26.65 8.24 -22.29
CA THR A 242 -27.52 8.85 -23.32
C THR A 242 -27.81 10.33 -23.05
N SER A 243 -28.03 10.69 -21.79
CA SER A 243 -28.48 12.04 -21.39
C SER A 243 -27.71 12.60 -20.20
N VAL A 244 -26.60 11.97 -19.82
CA VAL A 244 -25.80 12.33 -18.64
C VAL A 244 -24.34 12.42 -19.06
N LEU A 245 -23.67 13.49 -18.66
CA LEU A 245 -22.22 13.61 -18.78
C LEU A 245 -21.57 12.64 -17.80
N VAL A 246 -20.81 11.68 -18.32
CA VAL A 246 -20.12 10.69 -17.49
C VAL A 246 -18.67 11.12 -17.17
N PRO A 247 -18.16 10.92 -15.96
CA PRO A 247 -16.79 11.33 -15.59
C PRO A 247 -15.70 10.40 -16.15
N GLU A 248 -14.43 10.84 -16.15
CA GLU A 248 -13.29 10.02 -16.60
C GLU A 248 -12.97 8.84 -15.66
N VAL A 249 -13.41 8.90 -14.39
CA VAL A 249 -13.38 7.78 -13.44
C VAL A 249 -14.82 7.44 -13.11
N TYR A 250 -15.18 6.15 -13.16
CA TYR A 250 -16.53 5.70 -12.86
C TYR A 250 -16.94 6.15 -11.44
N SER A 251 -18.04 6.91 -11.37
CA SER A 251 -18.60 7.44 -10.13
C SER A 251 -19.90 6.76 -9.71
N GLY A 252 -20.35 5.75 -10.46
CA GLY A 252 -21.58 5.04 -10.16
C GLY A 252 -21.46 4.12 -8.93
N ALA A 253 -22.60 3.78 -8.34
CA ALA A 253 -22.64 2.94 -7.15
C ALA A 253 -22.52 1.43 -7.46
N ASN A 254 -22.61 1.03 -8.73
CA ASN A 254 -22.72 -0.38 -9.14
C ASN A 254 -21.38 -0.98 -9.57
N MET A 255 -20.28 -0.51 -8.99
CA MET A 255 -18.95 -1.07 -9.30
C MET A 255 -18.91 -2.54 -8.81
N PRO A 256 -18.51 -3.51 -9.66
CA PRO A 256 -18.40 -4.91 -9.22
C PRO A 256 -17.44 -5.07 -8.04
N SER A 257 -17.75 -6.00 -7.13
CA SER A 257 -17.00 -6.18 -5.89
C SER A 257 -15.49 -6.40 -6.13
N GLY A 258 -14.67 -5.69 -5.34
CA GLY A 258 -13.21 -5.74 -5.40
C GLY A 258 -12.59 -4.91 -6.53
N TYR A 259 -13.35 -4.46 -7.53
CA TYR A 259 -12.87 -3.45 -8.46
C TYR A 259 -12.93 -2.09 -7.77
N THR A 260 -11.82 -1.36 -7.78
CA THR A 260 -11.72 -0.07 -7.07
C THR A 260 -11.01 1.00 -7.88
N ALA A 261 -10.64 0.71 -9.13
CA ALA A 261 -10.04 1.67 -10.04
C ALA A 261 -10.69 1.57 -11.42
N SER A 262 -10.80 2.71 -12.11
CA SER A 262 -11.41 2.75 -13.43
C SER A 262 -10.87 3.86 -14.32
N ALA A 263 -11.17 3.76 -15.61
CA ALA A 263 -11.00 4.83 -16.60
C ALA A 263 -12.06 4.74 -17.68
N LEU A 264 -12.61 5.87 -18.11
CA LEU A 264 -13.46 5.97 -19.29
C LEU A 264 -12.61 5.70 -20.53
N VAL A 265 -13.00 4.68 -21.30
CA VAL A 265 -12.26 4.25 -22.49
C VAL A 265 -13.05 4.36 -23.78
N SER A 266 -14.39 4.45 -23.73
CA SER A 266 -15.23 4.59 -24.93
C SER A 266 -16.58 5.20 -24.58
N ILE A 267 -17.24 5.84 -25.56
CA ILE A 267 -18.65 6.20 -25.48
C ILE A 267 -19.29 5.90 -26.82
N TRP A 268 -20.04 4.80 -26.91
CA TRP A 268 -20.50 4.24 -28.17
C TRP A 268 -22.01 4.40 -28.35
N LYS A 269 -22.45 4.70 -29.57
CA LYS A 269 -23.86 4.81 -29.92
C LYS A 269 -24.55 3.44 -29.91
N THR A 270 -25.77 3.40 -29.40
CA THR A 270 -26.65 2.23 -29.44
C THR A 270 -27.84 2.47 -30.34
N ALA A 271 -28.26 1.43 -31.07
CA ALA A 271 -29.51 1.38 -31.81
C ALA A 271 -30.07 -0.05 -31.72
N SER A 272 -31.38 -0.19 -31.49
CA SER A 272 -32.01 -1.46 -31.14
C SER A 272 -31.30 -2.20 -29.99
N SER A 273 -30.80 -1.45 -29.00
CA SER A 273 -30.04 -1.98 -27.86
C SER A 273 -28.75 -2.73 -28.23
N GLN A 274 -28.19 -2.43 -29.41
CA GLN A 274 -26.91 -2.96 -29.88
C GLN A 274 -25.93 -1.82 -30.15
N LEU A 275 -24.63 -2.09 -30.00
CA LEU A 275 -23.57 -1.22 -30.47
C LEU A 275 -23.67 -1.11 -32.00
N VAL A 276 -23.72 0.12 -32.52
CA VAL A 276 -23.80 0.35 -33.97
C VAL A 276 -22.44 0.14 -34.64
N ILE A 277 -22.48 -0.01 -35.97
CA ILE A 277 -21.28 -0.17 -36.80
C ILE A 277 -20.36 1.05 -36.65
N GLY A 278 -19.08 0.79 -36.44
CA GLY A 278 -18.09 1.86 -36.28
C GLY A 278 -16.71 1.36 -35.89
N TYR A 279 -15.80 2.32 -35.77
CA TYR A 279 -14.42 2.10 -35.39
C TYR A 279 -13.96 3.19 -34.41
N GLN A 280 -13.28 2.77 -33.35
CA GLN A 280 -12.61 3.65 -32.42
C GLN A 280 -11.11 3.54 -32.61
N MET A 281 -10.48 4.71 -32.67
CA MET A 281 -9.04 4.90 -32.60
C MET A 281 -8.77 5.91 -31.50
N ASP A 282 -8.11 5.46 -30.44
CA ASP A 282 -7.91 6.20 -29.20
C ASP A 282 -9.24 6.78 -28.68
N ARG A 283 -9.39 8.11 -28.62
CA ARG A 283 -10.62 8.79 -28.17
C ARG A 283 -11.52 9.26 -29.32
N LYS A 284 -11.21 8.89 -30.57
CA LYS A 284 -12.03 9.20 -31.75
C LYS A 284 -12.89 8.01 -32.11
N ILE A 285 -14.19 8.22 -32.25
CA ILE A 285 -15.15 7.22 -32.70
C ILE A 285 -15.69 7.66 -34.05
N THR A 286 -15.56 6.79 -35.03
CA THR A 286 -16.12 6.95 -36.38
C THR A 286 -17.28 5.97 -36.51
N LEU A 287 -18.45 6.46 -36.88
CA LEU A 287 -19.67 5.69 -37.06
C LEU A 287 -20.11 5.78 -38.53
N THR A 288 -21.09 4.96 -38.91
CA THR A 288 -21.81 5.18 -40.17
C THR A 288 -22.43 6.58 -40.19
N SER A 289 -22.27 7.28 -41.32
CA SER A 289 -22.75 8.65 -41.52
C SER A 289 -24.23 8.82 -41.18
N ALA A 290 -24.55 9.88 -40.44
CA ALA A 290 -25.90 10.23 -40.03
C ALA A 290 -26.23 11.68 -40.42
N ILE A 291 -27.36 11.86 -41.08
CA ILE A 291 -27.83 13.18 -41.54
C ILE A 291 -28.28 14.00 -40.33
N ALA A 292 -27.65 15.15 -40.11
CA ALA A 292 -28.07 16.12 -39.10
C ALA A 292 -28.98 17.21 -39.68
N ILE A 293 -28.69 17.66 -40.90
CA ILE A 293 -29.53 18.60 -41.66
C ILE A 293 -29.67 18.10 -43.10
N ASN A 294 -30.89 18.18 -43.62
CA ASN A 294 -31.20 18.06 -45.04
C ASN A 294 -32.40 18.96 -45.33
N GLY A 295 -32.27 19.90 -46.27
CA GLY A 295 -33.37 20.82 -46.58
C GLY A 295 -33.01 21.91 -47.57
N ASN A 296 -33.93 22.85 -47.74
CA ASN A 296 -33.85 23.95 -48.71
C ASN A 296 -34.09 25.35 -48.12
N THR A 297 -34.42 25.45 -46.83
CA THR A 297 -34.65 26.72 -46.13
C THR A 297 -33.36 27.46 -45.85
N GLN A 298 -33.17 28.62 -46.49
CA GLN A 298 -31.98 29.44 -46.26
C GLN A 298 -31.87 29.92 -44.81
N GLN A 299 -30.66 29.92 -44.27
CA GLN A 299 -30.30 30.44 -42.94
C GLN A 299 -29.22 31.52 -43.10
N ALA A 300 -29.61 32.78 -42.98
CA ALA A 300 -28.71 33.93 -43.09
C ALA A 300 -27.94 34.25 -41.80
N ALA A 301 -28.24 33.54 -40.71
CA ALA A 301 -27.56 33.62 -39.43
C ALA A 301 -27.26 32.21 -38.90
N TYR A 302 -26.29 32.12 -38.00
CA TYR A 302 -25.91 30.86 -37.36
C TYR A 302 -27.08 30.25 -36.59
N THR A 303 -27.59 29.13 -37.10
CA THR A 303 -28.74 28.41 -36.59
C THR A 303 -28.29 27.09 -35.97
N ALA A 304 -28.86 26.73 -34.81
CA ALA A 304 -28.47 25.54 -34.09
C ALA A 304 -28.81 24.25 -34.85
N ILE A 305 -27.87 23.30 -34.84
CA ILE A 305 -28.06 21.91 -35.24
C ILE A 305 -27.99 21.06 -33.97
N PRO A 306 -29.09 20.41 -33.57
CA PRO A 306 -29.04 19.41 -32.51
C PRO A 306 -28.28 18.17 -33.02
N LEU A 307 -27.31 17.70 -32.23
CA LEU A 307 -26.52 16.51 -32.55
C LEU A 307 -27.09 15.23 -31.93
N THR A 308 -28.13 15.32 -31.11
CA THR A 308 -28.84 14.14 -30.60
C THR A 308 -29.66 13.48 -31.72
N PRO A 309 -29.71 12.14 -31.84
CA PRO A 309 -29.07 11.11 -31.01
C PRO A 309 -27.75 10.58 -31.63
N THR A 310 -26.99 11.40 -32.33
CA THR A 310 -25.82 10.97 -33.13
C THR A 310 -24.49 11.19 -32.43
N VAL A 311 -24.41 12.20 -31.57
CA VAL A 311 -23.20 12.54 -30.80
C VAL A 311 -23.51 12.51 -29.30
N PRO A 312 -22.68 11.88 -28.44
CA PRO A 312 -22.92 11.80 -27.00
C PRO A 312 -22.70 13.16 -26.31
N VAL A 313 -23.22 13.28 -25.08
CA VAL A 313 -23.07 14.49 -24.24
C VAL A 313 -21.59 14.83 -23.96
N ASN A 314 -20.76 13.81 -23.77
CA ASN A 314 -19.33 13.92 -23.50
C ASN A 314 -18.47 14.35 -24.71
N ALA A 315 -19.04 14.44 -25.90
CA ALA A 315 -18.25 14.72 -27.09
C ALA A 315 -17.62 16.12 -27.03
N LYS A 316 -16.33 16.21 -27.40
CA LYS A 316 -15.54 17.44 -27.41
C LYS A 316 -15.41 18.03 -28.80
N THR A 317 -15.35 17.18 -29.83
CA THR A 317 -15.36 17.61 -31.22
C THR A 317 -16.26 16.71 -32.06
N VAL A 318 -16.70 17.23 -33.21
CA VAL A 318 -17.47 16.49 -34.21
C VAL A 318 -16.88 16.71 -35.60
N SER A 319 -16.94 15.69 -36.45
CA SER A 319 -16.54 15.77 -37.85
C SER A 319 -17.58 15.13 -38.75
N GLY A 320 -17.54 15.50 -40.02
CA GLY A 320 -18.56 15.12 -40.98
C GLY A 320 -18.34 15.71 -42.35
N THR A 321 -19.38 15.67 -43.16
CA THR A 321 -19.41 16.33 -44.46
C THR A 321 -20.60 17.28 -44.54
N ARG A 322 -20.50 18.23 -45.45
CA ARG A 322 -21.57 19.19 -45.75
C ARG A 322 -21.63 19.43 -47.25
N GLY A 323 -22.85 19.65 -47.75
CA GLY A 323 -23.12 19.92 -49.15
C GLY A 323 -24.01 21.14 -49.31
N VAL A 324 -23.86 21.87 -50.40
CA VAL A 324 -24.78 22.93 -50.80
C VAL A 324 -24.84 23.06 -52.31
N ALA A 325 -26.05 23.16 -52.85
CA ALA A 325 -26.31 23.40 -54.27
C ALA A 325 -27.38 24.47 -54.44
N SER A 326 -27.49 25.02 -55.65
CA SER A 326 -28.60 25.89 -56.06
C SER A 326 -29.14 25.45 -57.42
N THR A 327 -30.46 25.61 -57.64
CA THR A 327 -31.09 25.36 -58.94
C THR A 327 -30.73 26.37 -60.04
N THR A 328 -29.94 27.39 -59.75
CA THR A 328 -29.57 28.46 -60.70
C THR A 328 -28.05 28.52 -60.88
N ALA A 329 -27.59 28.50 -62.13
CA ALA A 329 -26.17 28.71 -62.46
C ALA A 329 -25.74 30.14 -62.09
N GLY A 330 -24.49 30.30 -61.66
CA GLY A 330 -23.91 31.56 -61.23
C GLY A 330 -24.32 32.00 -59.82
N ALA A 331 -25.14 31.21 -59.10
CA ALA A 331 -25.51 31.52 -57.73
C ALA A 331 -24.30 31.37 -56.79
N ALA A 332 -24.06 32.38 -55.94
CA ALA A 332 -23.13 32.29 -54.83
C ALA A 332 -23.78 31.48 -53.71
N ILE A 333 -23.12 30.40 -53.31
CA ILE A 333 -23.60 29.42 -52.33
C ILE A 333 -22.67 29.38 -51.11
N LYS A 334 -23.26 29.21 -49.93
CA LYS A 334 -22.55 29.10 -48.64
C LYS A 334 -23.16 27.97 -47.83
N ASN A 335 -22.34 27.20 -47.15
CA ASN A 335 -22.77 26.31 -46.06
C ASN A 335 -21.62 26.18 -45.05
N TYR A 336 -21.69 27.02 -44.02
CA TYR A 336 -20.68 27.13 -42.98
C TYR A 336 -21.15 26.31 -41.79
N VAL A 337 -20.21 25.71 -41.06
CA VAL A 337 -20.46 25.10 -39.76
C VAL A 337 -19.61 25.80 -38.71
N ALA A 338 -20.14 25.96 -37.51
CA ALA A 338 -19.48 26.66 -36.42
C ALA A 338 -19.86 26.06 -35.07
N SER A 339 -19.08 26.40 -34.03
CA SER A 339 -19.26 25.91 -32.67
C SER A 339 -20.22 26.77 -31.83
N SER A 340 -20.62 27.95 -32.31
CA SER A 340 -21.50 28.88 -31.60
C SER A 340 -22.45 29.65 -32.53
N ALA A 341 -23.49 30.26 -31.94
CA ALA A 341 -24.41 31.18 -32.61
C ALA A 341 -23.75 32.48 -33.12
N SER A 342 -22.50 32.75 -32.72
CA SER A 342 -21.71 33.90 -33.17
C SER A 342 -20.66 33.54 -34.24
N GLY A 343 -20.60 32.28 -34.68
CA GLY A 343 -19.63 31.82 -35.67
C GLY A 343 -18.25 31.49 -35.10
N LEU A 344 -18.13 31.19 -33.80
CA LEU A 344 -16.85 30.78 -33.21
C LEU A 344 -16.39 29.44 -33.81
N SER A 345 -15.09 29.34 -34.11
CA SER A 345 -14.49 28.17 -34.78
C SER A 345 -15.16 27.81 -36.12
N GLU A 346 -15.66 28.82 -36.84
CA GLU A 346 -16.26 28.67 -38.17
C GLU A 346 -15.33 27.91 -39.13
N GLN A 347 -15.87 26.89 -39.78
CA GLN A 347 -15.26 26.22 -40.92
C GLN A 347 -16.06 26.57 -42.18
N PRO A 348 -15.62 27.58 -42.94
CA PRO A 348 -16.39 28.09 -44.07
C PRO A 348 -16.37 27.12 -45.25
N MET A 349 -17.44 27.15 -46.05
CA MET A 349 -17.50 26.58 -47.39
C MET A 349 -18.38 27.48 -48.24
N SER A 350 -17.78 28.19 -49.19
CA SER A 350 -18.47 29.07 -50.12
C SER A 350 -17.90 28.95 -51.53
N GLY A 351 -18.72 29.26 -52.52
CA GLY A 351 -18.34 29.19 -53.93
C GLY A 351 -19.44 29.72 -54.84
N GLY A 352 -19.19 29.71 -56.15
CA GLY A 352 -20.18 29.97 -57.18
C GLY A 352 -20.55 28.68 -57.90
N THR A 353 -21.84 28.47 -58.18
CA THR A 353 -22.28 27.33 -59.00
C THR A 353 -21.99 27.59 -60.48
N ALA A 354 -21.20 26.73 -61.15
CA ALA A 354 -20.92 26.90 -62.59
C ALA A 354 -22.10 26.50 -63.50
N ALA A 355 -22.97 25.64 -63.00
CA ALA A 355 -24.21 25.21 -63.64
C ALA A 355 -25.29 24.96 -62.57
N ALA A 356 -26.55 24.89 -62.99
CA ALA A 356 -27.67 24.58 -62.09
C ALA A 356 -27.49 23.19 -61.46
N ASN A 357 -27.84 23.07 -60.17
CA ASN A 357 -27.81 21.86 -59.36
C ASN A 357 -26.43 21.23 -59.12
N LEU A 358 -25.34 21.96 -59.39
CA LEU A 358 -24.02 21.49 -58.96
C LEU A 358 -23.88 21.61 -57.44
N ASP A 359 -23.65 20.46 -56.78
CA ASP A 359 -23.37 20.38 -55.35
C ASP A 359 -21.91 20.67 -55.07
N MET A 360 -21.66 21.56 -54.13
CA MET A 360 -20.36 21.76 -53.53
C MET A 360 -20.30 20.99 -52.22
N HIS A 361 -19.45 19.96 -52.17
CA HIS A 361 -19.36 19.03 -51.04
C HIS A 361 -17.97 19.04 -50.41
N THR A 362 -17.89 19.21 -49.09
CA THR A 362 -16.60 19.16 -48.38
C THR A 362 -16.72 18.63 -46.95
N ALA A 363 -15.61 18.16 -46.40
CA ALA A 363 -15.52 17.71 -45.02
C ALA A 363 -15.40 18.91 -44.06
N PHE A 364 -15.89 18.75 -42.83
CA PHE A 364 -15.49 19.55 -41.69
C PHE A 364 -14.88 18.60 -40.66
N LEU A 365 -13.80 19.03 -40.02
CA LEU A 365 -12.96 18.17 -39.19
C LEU A 365 -12.76 18.79 -37.83
N ASP A 366 -12.93 17.97 -36.79
CA ASP A 366 -12.69 18.31 -35.39
C ASP A 366 -13.28 19.66 -34.96
N LEU A 367 -14.51 19.96 -35.41
CA LEU A 367 -15.25 21.14 -35.00
C LEU A 367 -15.55 21.04 -33.50
N PRO A 368 -15.08 21.98 -32.66
CA PRO A 368 -15.31 21.92 -31.21
C PRO A 368 -16.81 21.97 -30.87
N ILE A 369 -17.21 21.21 -29.86
CA ILE A 369 -18.55 21.29 -29.28
C ILE A 369 -18.43 22.11 -28.00
N ILE A 370 -18.92 23.35 -28.05
CA ILE A 370 -18.87 24.27 -26.90
C ILE A 370 -20.14 24.12 -26.06
N THR A 371 -21.29 24.07 -26.72
CA THR A 371 -22.57 23.74 -26.09
C THR A 371 -22.84 22.26 -26.30
N PRO A 372 -22.98 21.44 -25.23
CA PRO A 372 -23.16 20.00 -25.36
C PRO A 372 -24.22 19.63 -26.41
N GLN A 373 -23.87 18.70 -27.30
CA GLN A 373 -24.72 18.20 -28.39
C GLN A 373 -25.29 19.27 -29.33
N THR A 374 -24.64 20.43 -29.48
CA THR A 374 -25.08 21.49 -30.40
C THR A 374 -23.91 22.04 -31.20
N ILE A 375 -24.08 22.12 -32.52
CA ILE A 375 -23.25 22.96 -33.41
C ILE A 375 -24.16 23.94 -34.13
N TYR A 376 -23.62 24.81 -34.97
CA TYR A 376 -24.37 25.80 -35.71
C TYR A 376 -24.03 25.77 -37.18
N PHE A 377 -24.97 26.18 -38.03
CA PHE A 377 -24.73 26.35 -39.46
C PHE A 377 -25.30 27.65 -40.00
N LEU A 378 -24.74 28.09 -41.12
CA LEU A 378 -25.24 29.19 -41.93
C LEU A 378 -25.23 28.70 -43.38
N ALA A 379 -26.37 28.73 -44.06
CA ALA A 379 -26.46 28.29 -45.44
C ALA A 379 -27.32 29.23 -46.28
N THR A 380 -26.75 29.76 -47.38
CA THR A 380 -27.45 30.70 -48.26
C THR A 380 -27.12 30.45 -49.73
N ALA A 381 -28.02 30.86 -50.63
CA ALA A 381 -27.79 30.93 -52.06
C ALA A 381 -28.28 32.29 -52.58
N SER A 382 -27.47 32.99 -53.38
CA SER A 382 -27.81 34.33 -53.88
C SER A 382 -28.92 34.34 -54.93
N ALA A 383 -29.18 33.19 -55.57
CA ALA A 383 -30.24 32.98 -56.54
C ALA A 383 -30.65 31.50 -56.55
N GLY A 384 -31.84 31.19 -57.07
CA GLY A 384 -32.38 29.83 -57.15
C GLY A 384 -32.83 29.23 -55.82
N THR A 385 -33.34 28.01 -55.87
CA THR A 385 -33.68 27.22 -54.68
C THR A 385 -32.43 26.51 -54.18
N MET A 386 -32.07 26.73 -52.93
CA MET A 386 -30.93 26.08 -52.30
C MET A 386 -31.28 24.66 -51.88
N THR A 387 -30.33 23.74 -51.94
CA THR A 387 -30.36 22.49 -51.16
C THR A 387 -29.11 22.42 -50.31
N MET A 388 -29.24 21.91 -49.09
CA MET A 388 -28.11 21.80 -48.16
C MET A 388 -28.14 20.46 -47.41
N SER A 389 -26.96 20.00 -47.02
CA SER A 389 -26.81 18.87 -46.12
C SER A 389 -25.69 19.10 -45.11
N VAL A 390 -25.87 18.56 -43.91
CA VAL A 390 -24.81 18.37 -42.92
C VAL A 390 -24.94 16.94 -42.40
N VAL A 391 -23.86 16.18 -42.51
CA VAL A 391 -23.81 14.76 -42.18
C VAL A 391 -22.68 14.54 -41.18
N ILE A 392 -22.98 13.92 -40.06
CA ILE A 392 -22.02 13.60 -39.01
C ILE A 392 -21.47 12.20 -39.23
N SER A 393 -20.16 12.02 -39.07
CA SER A 393 -19.51 10.70 -39.24
C SER A 393 -18.56 10.32 -38.10
N SER A 394 -18.09 11.28 -37.30
CA SER A 394 -17.24 10.96 -36.14
C SER A 394 -17.31 12.00 -35.04
N TYR A 395 -16.91 11.62 -33.84
CA TYR A 395 -16.70 12.53 -32.71
C TYR A 395 -15.50 12.11 -31.87
N THR A 396 -14.96 13.04 -31.08
CA THR A 396 -14.01 12.76 -30.00
C THR A 396 -14.68 13.02 -28.65
N PHE A 397 -14.21 12.40 -27.57
CA PHE A 397 -14.76 12.54 -26.22
C PHE A 397 -13.68 12.73 -25.15
#